data_AF-A0A2A2TJ30-F1
#
_entry.id   AF-A0A2A2TJ30-F1
#
_cell.length_a   1.000
_cell.length_b   1.000
_cell.length_c   1.000
_cell.angle_alpha   90.00
_cell.angle_beta   90.00
_cell.angle_gamma   90.00
#
_symmetry.space_group_name_H-M   'P 1'
#
loop_
_entity.id
_entity.type
_entity.pdbx_description
1 polymer ?
#
loop_
_entity_poly.entity_id
_entity_poly.type
_entity_poly.pdbx_seq_one_letter_code
_entity_poly.pdbx_strand_id
1 'polypeptide(L)'
;MPYSKARGILINSGWQAVFNLEQINNPDKSAPVSYFINKGYTEIVDCAGSGLGLCLFQFRNAYGKILNVTTANNGESQEIVFGWKIEEPEKTSATVNTGCAPRDNKSRILSSPKPNDIHPNWRGDSYIGASWSFITKEIITNDTGKYLKGDLYSPRGGLINENIFVIENEWDCNVNESF
;
A
#
# COMPACT_ATOMS: atom_id res chain seq x y z
N MET A 1 -8.17 26.37 -0.91
CA MET A 1 -8.83 26.26 0.40
C MET A 1 -7.78 26.46 1.49
N PRO A 2 -8.03 27.28 2.54
CA PRO A 2 -7.08 27.42 3.65
C PRO A 2 -6.81 26.10 4.35
N TYR A 3 -5.55 25.84 4.72
CA TYR A 3 -5.16 24.60 5.39
C TYR A 3 -5.91 24.38 6.70
N SER A 4 -6.07 25.41 7.53
CA SER A 4 -6.83 25.33 8.80
C SER A 4 -8.27 24.82 8.58
N LYS A 5 -8.93 25.27 7.51
CA LYS A 5 -10.27 24.82 7.13
C LYS A 5 -10.25 23.36 6.67
N ALA A 6 -9.29 22.98 5.83
CA ALA A 6 -9.13 21.60 5.38
C ALA A 6 -8.85 20.64 6.54
N ARG A 7 -7.95 21.02 7.45
CA ARG A 7 -7.63 20.29 8.69
C ARG A 7 -8.87 20.06 9.54
N GLY A 8 -9.70 21.08 9.74
CA GLY A 8 -10.97 20.94 10.46
C GLY A 8 -11.92 19.94 9.82
N ILE A 9 -12.05 19.95 8.49
CA ILE A 9 -12.86 18.97 7.75
C ILE A 9 -12.31 17.55 7.93
N LEU A 10 -10.99 17.37 7.83
CA LEU A 10 -10.34 16.07 7.97
C LEU A 10 -10.56 15.49 9.37
N ILE A 11 -10.32 16.28 10.41
CA ILE A 11 -10.54 15.88 11.81
C ILE A 11 -11.99 15.50 12.05
N ASN A 12 -12.94 16.32 11.59
CA ASN A 12 -14.37 16.03 11.71
C ASN A 12 -14.80 14.78 10.91
N SER A 13 -14.02 14.38 9.92
CA SER A 13 -14.25 13.18 9.11
C SER A 13 -13.53 11.92 9.64
N GLY A 14 -12.93 11.99 10.83
CA GLY A 14 -12.28 10.85 11.49
C GLY A 14 -10.80 10.65 11.11
N TRP A 15 -10.18 11.60 10.42
CA TRP A 15 -8.73 11.63 10.23
C TRP A 15 -8.06 12.24 11.45
N GLN A 16 -6.92 11.70 11.86
CA GLN A 16 -6.13 12.18 12.99
C GLN A 16 -4.82 12.75 12.48
N ALA A 17 -4.44 13.93 12.97
CA ALA A 17 -3.13 14.53 12.72
C ALA A 17 -2.04 13.58 13.21
N VAL A 18 -1.11 13.19 12.34
CA VAL A 18 0.03 12.33 12.72
C VAL A 18 1.05 13.18 13.46
N PHE A 19 1.28 12.92 14.75
CA PHE A 19 2.23 13.71 15.52
C PHE A 19 3.68 13.42 15.07
N ASN A 20 4.32 14.41 14.46
CA ASN A 20 5.70 14.28 13.96
C ASN A 20 6.71 14.67 15.04
N LEU A 21 7.07 13.72 15.91
CA LEU A 21 8.02 13.94 17.00
C LEU A 21 9.41 14.37 16.49
N GLU A 22 9.81 13.90 15.30
CA GLU A 22 11.10 14.25 14.71
C GLU A 22 11.18 15.74 14.40
N GLN A 23 10.19 16.30 13.69
CA GLN A 23 10.18 17.74 13.39
C GLN A 23 9.97 18.61 14.64
N ILE A 24 9.15 18.14 15.59
CA ILE A 24 8.92 18.86 16.85
C ILE A 24 10.24 19.01 17.62
N ASN A 25 11.02 17.94 17.73
CA ASN A 25 12.27 17.94 18.49
C ASN A 25 13.49 18.38 17.67
N ASN A 26 13.37 18.52 16.35
CA ASN A 26 14.48 18.93 15.49
C ASN A 26 14.91 20.39 15.82
N PRO A 27 16.14 20.63 16.32
CA PRO A 27 16.64 21.97 16.59
C PRO A 27 16.95 22.75 15.30
N ASP A 28 17.23 22.05 14.20
CA ASP A 28 17.64 22.60 12.91
C ASP A 28 16.49 22.68 11.89
N LYS A 29 15.24 22.62 12.38
CA LYS A 29 14.05 22.71 11.51
C LYS A 29 14.00 24.04 10.76
N SER A 30 13.53 23.99 9.52
CA SER A 30 13.42 25.18 8.67
C SER A 30 12.43 26.21 9.23
N ALA A 31 12.58 27.47 8.83
CA ALA A 31 11.67 28.54 9.27
C ALA A 31 10.20 28.27 8.90
N PRO A 32 9.85 27.75 7.70
CA PRO A 32 8.48 27.35 7.38
C PRO A 32 7.94 26.23 8.29
N VAL A 33 8.77 25.24 8.64
CA VAL A 33 8.36 24.17 9.58
C VAL A 33 8.11 24.76 10.98
N SER A 34 9.01 25.62 11.45
CA SER A 34 8.85 26.33 12.73
C SER A 34 7.56 27.16 12.78
N TYR A 35 7.23 27.86 11.69
CA TYR A 35 6.00 28.64 11.56
C TYR A 35 4.75 27.77 11.81
N PHE A 36 4.67 26.59 11.19
CA PHE A 36 3.52 25.71 11.34
C PHE A 36 3.44 25.02 12.71
N ILE A 37 4.58 24.60 13.27
CA ILE A 37 4.63 24.05 14.62
C ILE A 37 4.13 25.08 15.65
N ASN A 38 4.54 26.35 15.52
CA ASN A 38 4.09 27.43 16.41
C ASN A 38 2.58 27.72 16.29
N LYS A 39 1.94 27.35 15.18
CA LYS A 39 0.48 27.39 15.00
C LYS A 39 -0.23 26.15 15.57
N GLY A 40 0.52 25.18 16.10
CA GLY A 40 -0.02 23.93 16.65
C GLY A 40 -0.26 22.83 15.61
N TYR A 41 0.31 22.95 14.41
CA TYR A 41 0.24 21.89 13.40
C TYR A 41 1.41 20.92 13.60
N THR A 42 1.16 19.90 14.39
CA THR A 42 2.13 18.85 14.75
C THR A 42 2.30 17.81 13.65
N GLU A 43 1.42 17.84 12.65
CA GLU A 43 1.39 16.92 11.52
C GLU A 43 2.23 17.35 10.31
N ILE A 44 2.98 18.43 10.43
CA ILE A 44 3.94 18.84 9.41
C ILE A 44 5.04 17.78 9.26
N VAL A 45 5.28 17.35 8.03
CA VAL A 45 6.32 16.39 7.67
C VAL A 45 7.58 17.13 7.26
N ASP A 46 7.45 18.00 6.26
CA ASP A 46 8.55 18.83 5.76
C ASP A 46 8.01 19.96 4.89
N CYS A 47 8.86 20.95 4.60
CA CYS A 47 8.61 22.01 3.65
C CYS A 47 9.75 22.10 2.62
N ALA A 48 9.40 22.00 1.34
CA ALA A 48 10.34 22.20 0.26
C ALA A 48 10.79 23.68 0.20
N GLY A 49 12.11 23.89 0.07
CA GLY A 49 12.70 25.18 -0.28
C GLY A 49 12.49 25.59 -1.74
N SER A 50 11.34 25.23 -2.33
CA SER A 50 10.98 25.64 -3.68
C SER A 50 10.39 27.05 -3.67
N GLY A 51 10.45 27.77 -4.80
CA GLY A 51 9.84 29.10 -4.92
C GLY A 51 8.32 29.13 -4.66
N LEU A 52 7.67 27.96 -4.61
CA LEU A 52 6.24 27.80 -4.28
C LEU A 52 6.00 27.52 -2.78
N GLY A 53 7.07 27.28 -2.01
CA GLY A 53 7.05 27.02 -0.57
C GLY A 53 6.17 25.83 -0.19
N LEU A 54 6.23 24.72 -0.94
CA LEU A 54 5.35 23.57 -0.72
C LEU A 54 5.60 22.92 0.64
N CYS A 55 4.56 22.63 1.40
CA CYS A 55 4.67 21.93 2.69
C CYS A 55 3.76 20.72 2.74
N LEU A 56 4.23 19.64 3.37
CA LEU A 56 3.55 18.36 3.45
C LEU A 56 3.06 18.11 4.88
N PHE A 57 1.81 17.68 5.02
CA PHE A 57 1.19 17.31 6.28
C PHE A 57 0.60 15.91 6.21
N GLN A 58 0.62 15.16 7.30
CA GLN A 58 0.16 13.77 7.36
C GLN A 58 -1.00 13.53 8.32
N PHE A 59 -1.99 12.80 7.83
CA PHE A 59 -3.12 12.35 8.63
C PHE A 59 -3.27 10.85 8.57
N ARG A 60 -3.77 10.24 9.64
CA ARG A 60 -4.08 8.82 9.74
C ARG A 60 -5.55 8.59 10.02
N ASN A 61 -6.21 7.66 9.34
CA ASN A 61 -7.58 7.26 9.68
C ASN A 61 -7.61 5.98 10.55
N ALA A 62 -8.80 5.59 11.02
CA ALA A 62 -9.00 4.40 11.87
C ALA A 62 -8.55 3.07 11.23
N TYR A 63 -8.43 3.02 9.90
CA TYR A 63 -7.95 1.85 9.15
C TYR A 63 -6.43 1.85 8.93
N GLY A 64 -5.70 2.80 9.53
CA GLY A 64 -4.26 2.97 9.30
C GLY A 64 -3.90 3.67 7.98
N LYS A 65 -4.92 4.13 7.23
CA LYS A 65 -4.83 5.01 6.05
C LYS A 65 -3.91 6.21 6.29
N ILE A 66 -2.85 6.45 5.52
CA ILE A 66 -2.12 7.72 5.52
C ILE A 66 -2.64 8.63 4.41
N LEU A 67 -2.99 9.87 4.75
CA LEU A 67 -3.33 10.94 3.82
C LEU A 67 -2.26 12.03 3.91
N ASN A 68 -1.62 12.27 2.78
CA ASN A 68 -0.69 13.36 2.56
C ASN A 68 -1.46 14.57 2.03
N VAL A 69 -1.34 15.71 2.71
CA VAL A 69 -1.90 17.00 2.30
C VAL A 69 -0.77 17.94 2.00
N THR A 70 -0.72 18.47 0.78
CA THR A 70 0.29 19.44 0.36
C THR A 70 -0.33 20.82 0.31
N THR A 71 0.35 21.80 0.89
CA THR A 71 0.00 23.22 0.77
C THR A 71 1.02 23.96 -0.08
N ALA A 72 0.64 25.12 -0.61
CA ALA A 72 1.49 26.04 -1.35
C ALA A 72 1.29 27.47 -0.85
N ASN A 73 2.19 28.38 -1.24
CA ASN A 73 2.13 29.82 -0.91
C ASN A 73 2.04 30.08 0.59
N ASN A 74 2.82 29.35 1.39
CA ASN A 74 2.74 29.31 2.85
C ASN A 74 3.31 30.57 3.56
N GLY A 75 3.18 31.75 2.94
CA GLY A 75 3.54 33.05 3.52
C GLY A 75 2.29 33.84 3.94
N GLU A 76 2.45 34.76 4.90
CA GLU A 76 1.42 35.74 5.30
C GLU A 76 -0.01 35.17 5.54
N SER A 77 -0.12 33.97 6.08
CA SER A 77 -1.40 33.28 6.32
C SER A 77 -2.16 32.84 5.06
N GLN A 78 -1.49 32.73 3.91
CA GLN A 78 -2.07 32.30 2.64
C GLN A 78 -1.91 30.78 2.39
N GLU A 79 -1.82 29.97 3.44
CA GLU A 79 -1.55 28.53 3.33
C GLU A 79 -2.73 27.83 2.65
N ILE A 80 -2.57 27.56 1.36
CA ILE A 80 -3.62 27.01 0.52
C ILE A 80 -3.29 25.56 0.23
N VAL A 81 -4.25 24.67 0.47
CA VAL A 81 -4.17 23.29 0.01
C VAL A 81 -3.98 23.26 -1.51
N PHE A 82 -2.85 22.71 -1.93
CA PHE A 82 -2.44 22.52 -3.32
C PHE A 82 -2.91 21.17 -3.86
N GLY A 83 -2.87 20.13 -3.02
CA GLY A 83 -3.33 18.80 -3.37
C GLY A 83 -3.32 17.84 -2.17
N TRP A 84 -3.86 16.65 -2.39
CA TRP A 84 -3.84 15.58 -1.40
C TRP A 84 -3.76 14.21 -2.07
N LYS A 85 -3.15 13.25 -1.37
CA LYS A 85 -3.00 11.86 -1.83
C LYS A 85 -3.09 10.91 -0.66
N ILE A 86 -3.91 9.86 -0.77
CA ILE A 86 -3.86 8.72 0.16
C ILE A 86 -2.68 7.85 -0.28
N GLU A 87 -1.82 7.48 0.66
CA GLU A 87 -0.74 6.53 0.38
C GLU A 87 -1.33 5.20 -0.05
N GLU A 88 -0.83 4.70 -1.17
CA GLU A 88 -1.11 3.34 -1.57
C GLU A 88 -0.43 2.40 -0.57
N PRO A 89 -1.08 1.29 -0.18
CA PRO A 89 -0.41 0.30 0.66
C PRO A 89 0.90 -0.11 -0.01
N GLU A 90 2.00 -0.06 0.73
CA GLU A 90 3.28 -0.50 0.20
C GLU A 90 3.16 -1.97 -0.23
N LYS A 91 3.30 -2.21 -1.54
CA LYS A 91 3.37 -3.55 -2.09
C LYS A 91 4.74 -4.12 -1.74
N THR A 92 4.84 -4.89 -0.66
CA THR A 92 6.07 -5.60 -0.35
C THR A 92 6.17 -6.82 -1.26
N SER A 93 7.30 -6.94 -1.96
CA SER A 93 7.58 -8.03 -2.89
C SER A 93 8.86 -8.75 -2.48
N ALA A 94 8.80 -10.06 -2.30
CA ALA A 94 9.98 -10.90 -2.03
C ALA A 94 10.13 -11.97 -3.12
N THR A 95 11.32 -12.11 -3.69
CA THR A 95 11.62 -13.14 -4.69
C THR A 95 11.84 -14.50 -4.02
N VAL A 96 11.20 -15.55 -4.53
CA VAL A 96 11.30 -16.92 -3.99
C VAL A 96 11.29 -17.94 -5.14
N ASN A 97 11.61 -19.20 -4.85
CA ASN A 97 11.40 -20.32 -5.77
C ASN A 97 10.86 -21.51 -4.98
N THR A 98 9.54 -21.50 -4.76
CA THR A 98 8.87 -22.46 -3.88
C THR A 98 7.71 -23.14 -4.60
N GLY A 99 7.68 -24.47 -4.54
CA GLY A 99 6.57 -25.26 -5.04
C GLY A 99 5.39 -25.27 -4.06
N CYS A 100 4.20 -25.06 -4.60
CA CYS A 100 2.94 -25.08 -3.87
C CYS A 100 1.93 -25.99 -4.57
N ALA A 101 1.03 -26.60 -3.80
CA ALA A 101 -0.12 -27.36 -4.29
C ALA A 101 -1.42 -26.67 -3.85
N PRO A 102 -2.50 -26.72 -4.65
CA PRO A 102 -3.77 -26.14 -4.24
C PRO A 102 -4.39 -26.98 -3.13
N ARG A 103 -4.95 -26.33 -2.12
CA ARG A 103 -5.61 -27.01 -0.99
C ARG A 103 -6.84 -27.80 -1.42
N ASP A 104 -7.63 -27.23 -2.34
CA ASP A 104 -8.81 -27.87 -2.89
C ASP A 104 -9.11 -27.36 -4.31
N ASN A 105 -10.25 -27.77 -4.87
CA ASN A 105 -10.70 -27.35 -6.19
C ASN A 105 -11.34 -25.96 -6.23
N LYS A 106 -11.37 -25.24 -5.11
CA LYS A 106 -11.87 -23.85 -4.99
C LYS A 106 -10.74 -22.84 -4.95
N SER A 107 -9.49 -23.29 -4.82
CA SER A 107 -8.30 -22.45 -4.92
C SER A 107 -8.31 -21.63 -6.22
N ARG A 108 -8.18 -20.32 -6.08
CA ARG A 108 -8.41 -19.35 -7.16
C ARG A 108 -7.13 -19.06 -7.93
N ILE A 109 -7.31 -18.85 -9.23
CA ILE A 109 -6.29 -18.35 -10.16
C ILE A 109 -6.66 -16.91 -10.57
N LEU A 110 -5.73 -15.98 -10.41
CA LEU A 110 -5.98 -14.54 -10.51
C LEU A 110 -5.09 -13.88 -11.58
N SER A 111 -5.59 -12.81 -12.18
CA SER A 111 -4.86 -11.95 -13.12
C SER A 111 -4.04 -10.85 -12.44
N SER A 112 -4.39 -10.49 -11.21
CA SER A 112 -3.66 -9.51 -10.39
C SER A 112 -3.77 -9.86 -8.91
N PRO A 113 -2.99 -9.24 -8.01
CA PRO A 113 -3.03 -9.54 -6.57
C PRO A 113 -4.26 -8.89 -5.90
N LYS A 114 -5.46 -9.27 -6.38
CA LYS A 114 -6.77 -8.84 -5.90
C LYS A 114 -7.68 -10.06 -5.84
N PRO A 115 -8.45 -10.26 -4.76
CA PRO A 115 -9.11 -11.54 -4.50
C PRO A 115 -10.26 -11.84 -5.47
N ASN A 116 -10.80 -10.81 -6.13
CA ASN A 116 -11.93 -10.91 -7.06
C ASN A 116 -11.51 -10.80 -8.52
N ASP A 117 -10.21 -10.66 -8.82
CA ASP A 117 -9.71 -10.53 -10.19
C ASP A 117 -9.37 -11.91 -10.78
N ILE A 118 -10.40 -12.75 -10.93
CA ILE A 118 -10.27 -14.12 -11.45
C ILE A 118 -9.76 -14.08 -12.89
N HIS A 119 -8.70 -14.85 -13.13
CA HIS A 119 -8.04 -14.95 -14.43
C HIS A 119 -9.05 -15.40 -15.51
N PRO A 120 -9.10 -14.78 -16.70
CA PRO A 120 -10.09 -15.08 -17.73
C PRO A 120 -10.22 -16.56 -18.09
N ASN A 121 -9.10 -17.28 -18.20
CA ASN A 121 -9.08 -18.72 -18.52
C ASN A 121 -9.67 -19.62 -17.40
N TRP A 122 -9.86 -19.06 -16.20
CA TRP A 122 -10.26 -19.77 -14.98
C TRP A 122 -11.62 -19.30 -14.45
N ARG A 123 -12.46 -18.75 -15.34
CA ARG A 123 -13.84 -18.35 -15.04
C ARG A 123 -14.82 -19.47 -15.44
N GLY A 124 -16.03 -19.43 -14.90
CA GLY A 124 -17.07 -20.40 -15.22
C GLY A 124 -16.76 -21.78 -14.62
N ASP A 125 -16.84 -22.82 -15.45
CA ASP A 125 -16.67 -24.22 -15.01
C ASP A 125 -15.20 -24.69 -14.96
N SER A 126 -14.23 -23.81 -15.27
CA SER A 126 -12.79 -24.11 -15.15
C SER A 126 -12.37 -24.20 -13.68
N TYR A 127 -11.75 -25.31 -13.28
CA TYR A 127 -11.24 -25.52 -11.92
C TYR A 127 -9.88 -26.21 -11.93
N ILE A 128 -9.06 -25.96 -10.89
CA ILE A 128 -7.82 -26.70 -10.65
C ILE A 128 -8.08 -27.92 -9.78
N GLY A 129 -7.27 -28.96 -9.95
CA GLY A 129 -7.30 -30.15 -9.11
C GLY A 129 -6.14 -30.18 -8.11
N ALA A 130 -6.27 -30.98 -7.05
CA ALA A 130 -5.25 -31.15 -6.00
C ALA A 130 -3.87 -31.62 -6.51
N SER A 131 -3.78 -32.19 -7.72
CA SER A 131 -2.52 -32.64 -8.33
C SER A 131 -1.83 -31.59 -9.21
N TRP A 132 -2.31 -30.34 -9.21
CA TRP A 132 -1.67 -29.23 -9.92
C TRP A 132 -0.55 -28.65 -9.07
N SER A 133 0.45 -28.06 -9.73
CA SER A 133 1.61 -27.47 -9.05
C SER A 133 1.78 -26.02 -9.44
N PHE A 134 2.12 -25.18 -8.48
CA PHE A 134 2.42 -23.77 -8.69
C PHE A 134 3.84 -23.48 -8.22
N ILE A 135 4.66 -22.87 -9.08
CA ILE A 135 6.02 -22.45 -8.73
C ILE A 135 6.00 -20.96 -8.47
N THR A 136 6.10 -20.59 -7.20
CA THR A 136 6.12 -19.19 -6.76
C THR A 136 7.46 -18.56 -7.09
N LYS A 137 7.42 -17.41 -7.76
CA LYS A 137 8.57 -16.56 -8.08
C LYS A 137 8.64 -15.30 -7.20
N GLU A 138 7.48 -14.76 -6.82
CA GLU A 138 7.35 -13.50 -6.09
C GLU A 138 6.20 -13.62 -5.06
N ILE A 139 6.45 -13.26 -3.80
CA ILE A 139 5.42 -13.12 -2.77
C ILE A 139 5.06 -11.65 -2.69
N ILE A 140 3.77 -11.33 -2.79
CA ILE A 140 3.23 -9.98 -2.80
C ILE A 140 2.29 -9.82 -1.61
N THR A 141 2.58 -8.85 -0.74
CA THR A 141 1.67 -8.48 0.35
C THR A 141 1.09 -7.11 0.09
N ASN A 142 -0.24 -7.00 0.19
CA ASN A 142 -0.95 -5.73 0.12
C ASN A 142 -2.11 -5.71 1.14
N ASP A 143 -2.95 -4.68 1.09
CA ASP A 143 -4.08 -4.49 2.00
C ASP A 143 -5.21 -5.52 1.86
N THR A 144 -5.25 -6.28 0.77
CA THR A 144 -6.25 -7.33 0.54
C THR A 144 -5.77 -8.74 0.89
N GLY A 145 -4.48 -8.90 1.19
CA GLY A 145 -3.91 -10.17 1.62
C GLY A 145 -2.50 -10.44 1.06
N LYS A 146 -2.08 -11.70 1.23
CA LYS A 146 -0.81 -12.23 0.72
C LYS A 146 -1.08 -13.07 -0.54
N TYR A 147 -0.34 -12.77 -1.59
CA TYR A 147 -0.46 -13.37 -2.91
C TYR A 147 0.87 -13.97 -3.33
N LEU A 148 0.79 -15.03 -4.12
CA LEU A 148 1.94 -15.67 -4.74
C LEU A 148 1.84 -15.44 -6.24
N LYS A 149 2.90 -14.93 -6.86
CA LYS A 149 3.01 -14.77 -8.30
C LYS A 149 4.01 -15.76 -8.85
N GLY A 150 3.67 -16.41 -9.96
CA GLY A 150 4.42 -17.56 -10.42
C GLY A 150 3.76 -18.27 -11.60
N ASP A 151 4.18 -19.51 -11.79
CA ASP A 151 3.81 -20.34 -12.95
C ASP A 151 3.00 -21.56 -12.50
N LEU A 152 1.94 -21.87 -13.24
CA LEU A 152 1.02 -22.97 -12.98
C LEU A 152 1.29 -24.13 -13.94
N TYR A 153 1.41 -25.33 -13.38
CA TYR A 153 1.68 -26.56 -14.10
C TYR A 153 0.55 -27.57 -13.88
N SER A 154 0.20 -28.26 -14.97
CA SER A 154 -0.74 -29.37 -14.95
C SER A 154 -0.15 -30.60 -14.23
N PRO A 155 -1.00 -31.56 -13.81
CA PRO A 155 -0.54 -32.82 -13.20
C PRO A 155 0.40 -33.66 -14.10
N ARG A 156 0.45 -33.36 -15.40
CA ARG A 156 1.33 -34.01 -16.38
C ARG A 156 2.65 -33.26 -16.59
N GLY A 157 2.90 -32.19 -15.82
CA GLY A 157 4.12 -31.38 -15.89
C GLY A 157 4.12 -30.28 -16.97
N GLY A 158 3.05 -30.16 -17.76
CA GLY A 158 2.95 -29.10 -18.76
C GLY A 158 2.62 -27.73 -18.13
N LEU A 159 3.34 -26.69 -18.54
CA LEU A 159 3.06 -25.29 -18.17
C LEU A 159 1.71 -24.86 -18.78
N ILE A 160 0.83 -24.33 -17.93
CA ILE A 160 -0.53 -23.91 -18.32
C ILE A 160 -0.66 -22.39 -18.34
N ASN A 161 -0.13 -21.71 -17.33
CA ASN A 161 -0.09 -20.25 -17.26
C ASN A 161 1.21 -19.78 -16.60
N GLU A 162 1.79 -18.71 -17.13
CA GLU A 162 2.94 -18.03 -16.55
C GLU A 162 2.54 -16.70 -15.89
N ASN A 163 3.30 -16.26 -14.90
CA ASN A 163 3.18 -14.94 -14.25
C ASN A 163 1.75 -14.60 -13.74
N ILE A 164 1.00 -15.60 -13.32
CA ILE A 164 -0.32 -15.45 -12.71
C ILE A 164 -0.21 -15.31 -11.20
N PHE A 165 -1.33 -14.97 -10.54
CA PHE A 165 -1.39 -14.76 -9.10
C PHE A 165 -2.31 -15.80 -8.44
N VAL A 166 -1.99 -16.20 -7.23
CA VAL A 166 -2.85 -17.03 -6.37
C VAL A 166 -2.85 -16.46 -4.94
N ILE A 167 -3.86 -16.82 -4.15
CA ILE A 167 -3.97 -16.39 -2.74
C ILE A 167 -3.19 -17.39 -1.88
N GLU A 168 -2.24 -16.89 -1.09
CA GLU A 168 -1.31 -17.77 -0.39
C GLU A 168 -2.00 -18.78 0.56
N ASN A 169 -3.04 -18.35 1.28
CA ASN A 169 -3.81 -19.24 2.17
C ASN A 169 -4.70 -20.28 1.46
N GLU A 170 -4.79 -20.25 0.13
CA GLU A 170 -5.50 -21.27 -0.66
C GLU A 170 -4.55 -22.37 -1.18
N TRP A 171 -3.26 -22.27 -0.86
CA TRP A 171 -2.20 -23.13 -1.37
C TRP A 171 -1.30 -23.62 -0.24
N ASP A 172 -0.92 -24.89 -0.29
CA ASP A 172 0.06 -25.48 0.62
C ASP A 172 1.44 -25.40 -0.02
N CYS A 173 2.25 -24.46 0.46
CA CYS A 173 3.60 -24.22 -0.01
C CYS A 173 4.61 -24.85 0.95
N ASN A 174 5.54 -25.65 0.41
CA ASN A 174 6.68 -26.12 1.17
C ASN A 174 7.73 -25.00 1.23
N VAL A 175 7.50 -24.00 2.09
CA VAL A 175 8.57 -23.11 2.52
C VAL A 175 9.51 -23.94 3.36
N ASN A 176 10.58 -24.44 2.74
CA ASN A 176 11.76 -24.80 3.50
C ASN A 176 12.26 -23.49 4.13
N GLU A 177 11.88 -23.25 5.38
CA GLU A 177 12.56 -22.29 6.23
C GLU A 177 13.99 -22.79 6.40
N SER A 178 14.90 -22.21 5.62
CA SER A 178 16.33 -22.36 5.85
C SER A 178 16.63 -21.80 7.24
N PHE A 179 16.95 -22.69 8.19
CA PHE A 179 17.54 -22.36 9.49
C PHE A 179 18.91 -21.70 9.34
#